data_AF-U9UPU6-F1
#
_entry.id   AF-U9UPU6-F1
#
_cell.length_a   1.000
_cell.length_b   1.000
_cell.length_c   1.000
_cell.angle_alpha   90.00
_cell.angle_beta   90.00
_cell.angle_gamma   90.00
#
_symmetry.space_group_name_H-M   'P 1'
#
loop_
_entity.id
_entity.type
_entity.pdbx_description
1 polymer ?
#
loop_
_entity_poly.entity_id
_entity_poly.type
_entity_poly.pdbx_seq_one_letter_code
_entity_poly.pdbx_strand_id
1 'polypeptide(L)' 'MPNIYDTPSLCSFDTEYSADSVEFCPLEQLFQYLACGTYQLSDSNQEITPQINENKEKDEFNKVDTPKKDLEDYYYTK' A
#
# COMPACT_ATOMS: atom_id res chain seq x y z
N MET A 1 -5.89 8.33 -41.41
CA MET A 1 -7.00 7.91 -40.53
C MET A 1 -6.41 7.67 -39.15
N PRO A 2 -6.94 8.27 -38.07
CA PRO A 2 -6.49 7.97 -36.72
C PRO A 2 -6.73 6.49 -36.43
N ASN A 3 -5.77 5.85 -35.75
CA ASN A 3 -5.85 4.45 -35.38
C ASN A 3 -6.93 4.31 -34.29
N ILE A 4 -8.03 3.62 -34.59
CA ILE A 4 -9.21 3.50 -33.70
C ILE A 4 -8.85 2.77 -32.38
N TYR A 5 -7.71 2.08 -32.34
CA TYR A 5 -7.21 1.39 -31.16
C TYR A 5 -6.36 2.28 -30.25
N ASP A 6 -6.03 3.50 -30.68
CA ASP A 6 -5.20 4.42 -29.91
C ASP A 6 -6.12 5.30 -29.05
N THR A 7 -6.59 4.74 -27.93
CA THR A 7 -7.31 5.54 -26.93
C THR A 7 -6.30 6.41 -26.20
N PRO A 8 -6.36 7.75 -26.33
CA PRO A 8 -5.41 8.62 -25.64
C PRO A 8 -5.59 8.46 -24.13
N SER A 9 -4.49 8.27 -23.41
CA SER A 9 -4.51 8.30 -21.95
C SER A 9 -5.05 9.65 -21.47
N LEU A 10 -6.03 9.62 -20.56
CA LEU A 10 -6.66 10.85 -20.05
C LEU A 10 -5.80 11.53 -18.97
N CYS A 11 -5.08 10.75 -18.18
CA CYS A 11 -4.16 11.23 -17.15
C CYS A 11 -3.16 10.14 -16.75
N SER A 12 -2.03 10.55 -16.17
CA SER A 12 -1.03 9.67 -15.60
C SER A 12 -0.41 10.36 -14.39
N PHE A 13 -0.14 9.58 -13.34
CA PHE A 13 0.45 10.04 -12.10
C PHE A 13 1.54 9.04 -11.71
N ASP A 14 2.74 9.54 -11.46
CA ASP A 14 3.85 8.73 -10.98
C ASP A 14 3.77 8.60 -9.46
N THR A 15 4.01 7.39 -8.97
CA THR A 15 4.18 7.08 -7.55
C THR A 15 5.67 7.00 -7.22
N GLU A 16 6.03 7.29 -5.96
CA GLU A 16 7.43 7.15 -5.50
C GLU A 16 7.91 5.69 -5.55
N TYR A 17 7.02 4.75 -5.22
CA TYR A 17 7.27 3.31 -5.24
C TYR A 17 6.51 2.64 -6.38
N SER A 18 6.90 1.41 -6.71
CA SER A 18 6.21 0.64 -7.74
C SER A 18 4.78 0.30 -7.29
N ALA A 19 3.80 0.57 -8.15
CA ALA A 19 2.41 0.22 -7.93
C ALA A 19 2.11 -1.20 -8.42
N ASP A 20 1.35 -1.98 -7.65
CA ASP A 20 0.91 -3.34 -8.01
C ASP A 20 -0.60 -3.45 -8.21
N SER A 21 -1.36 -2.53 -7.64
CA SER A 21 -2.82 -2.61 -7.56
C SER A 21 -3.46 -1.22 -7.49
N VAL A 22 -4.66 -1.09 -8.06
CA VAL A 22 -5.49 0.11 -7.98
C VAL A 22 -6.94 -0.33 -7.81
N GLU A 23 -7.65 0.28 -6.87
CA GLU A 23 -9.05 -0.01 -6.61
C GLU A 23 -9.83 1.26 -6.24
N PHE A 24 -11.06 1.38 -6.74
CA PHE A 24 -11.96 2.46 -6.37
C PHE A 24 -12.65 2.16 -5.04
N CYS A 25 -12.92 3.21 -4.26
CA CYS A 25 -13.70 3.05 -3.04
C CYS A 25 -15.12 2.54 -3.36
N PRO A 26 -15.62 1.47 -2.73
CA PRO A 26 -16.94 0.92 -3.03
C PRO A 26 -18.09 1.74 -2.43
N LEU A 27 -17.80 2.71 -1.57
CA LEU A 27 -18.82 3.56 -0.94
C LEU A 27 -19.28 4.64 -1.94
N GLU A 28 -20.58 4.73 -2.19
CA GLU A 28 -21.16 5.63 -3.21
C GLU A 28 -20.73 7.10 -3.04
N GLN A 29 -20.60 7.58 -1.80
CA GLN A 29 -20.22 8.97 -1.50
C GLN A 29 -18.71 9.25 -1.70
N LEU A 30 -17.91 8.20 -1.87
CA LEU A 30 -16.44 8.26 -1.96
C LEU A 30 -15.91 7.58 -3.24
N PHE A 31 -16.77 7.19 -4.19
CA PHE A 31 -16.40 6.47 -5.41
C PHE A 31 -15.38 7.22 -6.29
N GLN A 32 -15.25 8.54 -6.13
CA GLN A 32 -14.26 9.36 -6.82
C GLN A 32 -12.82 9.15 -6.31
N TYR A 33 -12.65 8.52 -5.15
CA TYR A 33 -11.35 8.19 -4.60
C TYR A 33 -10.94 6.78 -4.98
N LEU A 34 -9.64 6.60 -5.21
CA LEU A 34 -9.01 5.31 -5.40
C LEU A 34 -7.86 5.13 -4.41
N ALA A 35 -7.60 3.87 -4.05
CA ALA A 35 -6.37 3.47 -3.40
C ALA A 35 -5.41 2.92 -4.46
N CYS A 36 -4.13 3.28 -4.34
CA CYS A 36 -3.05 2.72 -5.13
C CYS A 36 -2.12 1.94 -4.18
N GLY A 37 -2.11 0.61 -4.31
CA GLY A 37 -1.18 -0.24 -3.58
C GLY A 37 0.23 -0.06 -4.13
N THR A 38 1.20 0.18 -3.26
CA THR A 38 2.60 0.33 -3.64
C THR A 38 3.51 -0.48 -2.74
N TYR A 39 4.61 -0.99 -3.30
CA TYR A 39 5.62 -1.73 -2.56
C TYR A 39 7.01 -1.16 -2.78
N GLN A 40 7.81 -1.19 -1.73
CA GLN A 40 9.23 -0.89 -1.79
C GLN A 40 10.01 -2.20 -1.79
N LEU A 41 10.90 -2.37 -2.78
CA LEU A 41 11.85 -3.47 -2.76
C LEU A 41 12.95 -3.15 -1.75
N SER A 42 13.11 -3.99 -0.73
CA SER A 42 14.26 -3.93 0.15
C SER A 42 15.46 -4.55 -0.56
N ASP A 43 16.57 -3.82 -0.65
CA ASP A 43 17.86 -4.48 -0.89
C ASP A 43 18.15 -5.39 0.31
N SER A 44 18.75 -6.55 0.07
CA SER A 44 19.09 -7.53 1.11
C SER A 44 20.04 -7.01 2.21
N ASN A 45 20.49 -5.75 2.10
CA ASN A 45 21.33 -5.05 3.08
C ASN A 45 20.63 -3.87 3.79
N GLN A 46 19.34 -3.62 3.55
CA GLN A 46 18.61 -2.51 4.18
C GLN A 46 17.63 -3.05 5.23
N GLU A 47 17.90 -2.75 6.50
CA GLU A 47 16.93 -2.96 7.59
C GLU A 47 15.68 -2.12 7.33
N ILE A 48 14.52 -2.78 7.29
CA ILE A 48 13.24 -2.15 7.02
C ILE A 48 12.78 -1.44 8.29
N THR A 49 13.10 -0.15 8.42
CA THR A 49 12.54 0.69 9.48
C THR A 49 11.25 1.32 8.94
N PRO A 50 10.05 0.97 9.48
CA PRO A 50 8.81 1.61 9.06
C PRO A 50 8.84 3.09 9.40
N GLN A 51 8.81 3.96 8.39
CA GLN A 51 8.73 5.40 8.56
C GLN A 51 7.28 5.77 8.91
N ILE A 52 6.98 5.83 10.20
CA ILE A 52 5.71 6.35 10.71
C ILE A 52 5.80 7.88 10.63
N ASN A 53 4.92 8.51 9.84
CA ASN A 53 4.81 9.97 9.83
C ASN A 53 4.25 10.45 11.18
N GLU A 54 5.14 10.87 12.08
CA GLU A 54 4.82 11.46 13.37
C GLU A 54 4.20 12.86 13.25
N ASN A 55 2.91 12.96 12.96
CA ASN A 55 2.14 14.09 13.48
C ASN A 55 1.87 13.83 14.97
N LYS A 56 2.73 14.39 15.83
CA LYS A 56 2.62 14.30 17.30
C LYS A 56 1.34 14.98 17.79
N GLU A 57 0.33 14.19 18.11
CA GLU A 57 -0.55 14.48 19.24
C GLU A 57 -0.27 13.41 20.29
N LYS A 58 0.38 13.85 21.38
CA LYS A 58 0.61 13.03 22.56
C LYS A 58 -0.73 12.88 23.24
N ASP A 59 -1.22 11.65 23.40
CA ASP A 59 -1.95 11.22 24.59
C ASP A 59 -2.01 9.67 24.64
N GLU A 60 -1.12 9.12 25.48
CA GLU A 60 -1.39 8.04 26.43
C GLU A 60 -2.16 6.79 25.97
N PHE A 61 -1.47 5.81 25.35
CA PHE A 61 -1.52 4.40 25.82
C PHE A 61 -0.44 3.54 25.16
N ASN A 62 0.53 3.10 25.93
CA ASN A 62 1.46 2.04 25.54
C ASN A 62 0.69 0.72 25.35
N LYS A 63 0.33 0.38 24.11
CA LYS A 63 0.18 -1.02 23.70
C LYS A 63 1.13 -1.26 22.54
N VAL A 64 2.20 -1.99 22.83
CA VAL A 64 3.07 -2.61 21.84
C VAL A 64 2.22 -3.61 21.05
N ASP A 65 1.70 -3.20 19.90
CA ASP A 65 1.08 -4.12 18.94
C ASP A 65 2.20 -4.95 18.32
N THR A 66 2.41 -6.12 18.91
CA THR A 66 3.27 -7.15 18.34
C THR A 66 2.44 -7.85 17.27
N PRO A 67 2.87 -7.96 16.01
CA PRO A 67 2.20 -8.79 15.03
C PRO A 67 2.15 -10.22 15.58
N LYS A 68 0.96 -10.82 15.64
CA LYS A 68 0.77 -12.20 16.10
C LYS A 68 1.62 -13.11 15.22
N LYS A 69 2.64 -13.73 15.81
CA LYS A 69 3.36 -14.88 15.24
C LYS A 69 2.39 -16.05 15.20
N ASP A 70 1.67 -16.27 14.10
CA ASP A 70 0.86 -17.48 13.92
C ASP A 70 0.62 -17.76 12.42
N LEU A 71 1.69 -17.86 11.62
CA LEU A 71 1.57 -18.43 10.26
C LEU A 71 2.63 -19.52 10.00
N GLU A 72 3.86 -19.33 10.47
CA GLU A 72 4.93 -20.34 10.41
C GLU A 72 4.58 -21.63 11.19
N ASP A 73 3.99 -21.52 12.39
CA ASP A 73 3.66 -22.67 13.25
C ASP A 73 2.55 -23.56 12.66
N TYR A 74 1.70 -23.01 11.78
CA TYR A 74 0.66 -23.77 11.09
C TYR A 74 1.24 -24.69 10.00
N TYR A 75 2.30 -24.27 9.32
CA TYR A 75 2.90 -25.05 8.22
C TYR A 75 3.88 -26.13 8.69
N TYR A 76 4.40 -26.04 9.92
CA TYR A 76 5.34 -27.03 10.46
C TYR A 76 4.73 -28.10 11.37
N THR A 77 3.41 -28.08 11.60
CA THR A 77 2.71 -29.07 12.46
C THR A 77 1.85 -30.07 11.66
N LYS A 78 2.19 -30.37 10.40
CA LYS A 78 1.51 -31.41 9.61
C LYS A 78 2.45 -32.55 9.18
#